data_AF-A0AA43HRD9-F1
#
_entry.id   AF-A0AA43HRD9-F1
#
_cell.length_a   1.000
_cell.length_b   1.000
_cell.length_c   1.000
_cell.angle_alpha   90.00
_cell.angle_beta   90.00
_cell.angle_gamma   90.00
#
_symmetry.space_group_name_H-M   'P 1'
#
loop_
_entity.id
_entity.type
_entity.pdbx_description
1 polymer ?
#
loop_
_entity_poly.entity_id
_entity_poly.type
_entity_poly.pdbx_seq_one_letter_code
_entity_poly.pdbx_strand_id
1 'polypeptide(L)'
;MRYEGLSRFLSQILRHTPHEIGLELDEYGYADIDVLIIKANNQGSRIEKEQILALCSNSDRFKIKGNRIKATKGHSFPIKPDEEGARPPEALYHSTSSKLRDTILKEGLKPLKLSSVYLFENYVDAYIFAGRKEPAIIVVDAAQMYADDHQFYTSGDGTWFTDACPSKYLRVENNIHNIYRLYKKKITVTTYYKKFFNTDYVVNNNYNFGYFGLPVRSCWMCKKKPVYGSLSYHFQKDNAVCQEYDYAMHVKGRHKLLACYLGHSEAQNQNFIMASASVILDLEIEVVPDIDDIKGGVVIGIICPNCGKETSTGSWYFGQGYICTCPDCKKDLLQMDRTEVYTEAYQE
;
A
#
# COMPACT_ATOMS: atom_id res chain seq x y z
N MET A 1 7.42 17.42 -28.45
CA MET A 1 8.13 16.89 -27.25
C MET A 1 7.88 15.38 -27.16
N ARG A 2 8.75 14.53 -26.56
CA ARG A 2 8.43 13.10 -26.36
C ARG A 2 7.31 12.93 -25.32
N TYR A 3 6.52 11.86 -25.42
CA TYR A 3 5.31 11.61 -24.62
C TYR A 3 5.51 11.73 -23.10
N GLU A 4 6.57 11.10 -22.55
CA GLU A 4 6.91 11.19 -21.11
C GLU A 4 7.28 12.61 -20.69
N GLY A 5 7.99 13.34 -21.55
CA GLY A 5 8.35 14.73 -21.32
C GLY A 5 7.12 15.63 -21.25
N LEU A 6 6.16 15.42 -22.15
CA LEU A 6 4.91 16.18 -22.17
C LEU A 6 4.05 15.90 -20.93
N SER A 7 3.92 14.63 -20.54
CA SER A 7 3.17 14.25 -19.33
C SER A 7 3.76 14.87 -18.07
N ARG A 8 5.10 14.87 -17.94
CA ARG A 8 5.78 15.51 -16.82
C ARG A 8 5.59 17.03 -16.84
N PHE A 9 5.74 17.66 -18.00
CA PHE A 9 5.51 19.10 -18.16
C PHE A 9 4.09 19.50 -17.77
N LEU A 10 3.07 18.84 -18.33
CA LEU A 10 1.67 19.13 -18.00
C LEU A 10 1.36 18.87 -16.53
N SER A 11 1.95 17.83 -15.93
CA SER A 11 1.79 17.60 -14.49
C SER A 11 2.40 18.74 -13.67
N GLN A 12 3.57 19.25 -14.04
CA GLN A 12 4.20 20.37 -13.35
C GLN A 12 3.35 21.64 -13.44
N ILE A 13 2.97 22.02 -14.67
CA ILE A 13 2.25 23.27 -14.93
C ILE A 13 0.83 23.23 -14.40
N LEU A 14 0.08 22.14 -14.60
CA LEU A 14 -1.33 22.07 -14.18
C LEU A 14 -1.50 21.77 -12.69
N ARG A 15 -0.47 21.27 -11.98
CA ARG A 15 -0.58 20.92 -10.55
C ARG A 15 0.17 21.84 -9.61
N HIS A 16 1.25 22.46 -10.07
CA HIS A 16 2.20 23.10 -9.17
C HIS A 16 2.51 24.54 -9.54
N THR A 17 2.89 24.77 -10.80
CA THR A 17 3.49 26.05 -11.19
C THR A 17 2.90 26.62 -12.49
N PRO A 18 1.56 26.83 -12.58
CA PRO A 18 0.96 27.39 -13.80
C PRO A 18 1.52 28.78 -14.13
N HIS A 19 1.86 29.56 -13.10
CA HIS A 19 2.46 30.89 -13.20
C HIS A 19 3.85 30.90 -13.87
N GLU A 20 4.60 29.80 -13.91
CA GLU A 20 5.93 29.76 -14.54
C GLU A 20 5.84 30.06 -16.04
N ILE A 21 4.78 29.60 -16.70
CA ILE A 21 4.49 29.95 -18.09
C ILE A 21 3.45 31.09 -18.21
N GLY A 22 3.08 31.69 -17.08
CA GLY A 22 1.99 32.66 -16.99
C GLY A 22 0.61 32.08 -17.29
N LEU A 23 0.40 30.77 -17.17
CA LEU A 23 -0.90 30.13 -17.39
C LEU A 23 -1.84 30.44 -16.22
N GLU A 24 -3.10 30.73 -16.54
CA GLU A 24 -4.15 30.89 -15.54
C GLU A 24 -5.03 29.64 -15.57
N LEU A 25 -5.35 29.14 -14.39
CA LEU A 25 -6.32 28.08 -14.19
C LEU A 25 -7.57 28.70 -13.59
N ASP A 26 -8.74 28.21 -14.01
CA ASP A 26 -9.97 28.54 -13.30
C ASP A 26 -10.04 27.86 -11.93
N GLU A 27 -11.07 28.19 -11.17
CA GLU A 27 -11.26 27.67 -9.82
C GLU A 27 -11.39 26.14 -9.77
N TYR A 28 -11.71 25.46 -10.87
CA TYR A 28 -11.81 24.00 -11.00
C TYR A 28 -10.52 23.35 -11.53
N GLY A 29 -9.47 24.15 -11.77
CA GLY A 29 -8.17 23.72 -12.27
C GLY A 29 -8.08 23.61 -13.80
N TYR A 30 -9.09 24.06 -14.54
CA TYR A 30 -9.07 24.02 -16.00
C TYR A 30 -8.29 25.21 -16.59
N ALA A 31 -7.51 24.92 -17.63
CA ALA A 31 -6.85 25.88 -18.49
C ALA A 31 -7.37 25.76 -19.93
N ASP A 32 -7.33 26.85 -20.70
CA ASP A 32 -7.54 26.77 -22.14
C ASP A 32 -6.33 26.12 -22.83
N ILE A 33 -6.58 25.12 -23.69
CA ILE A 33 -5.54 24.33 -24.35
C ILE A 33 -4.71 25.19 -25.31
N ASP A 34 -5.34 26.10 -26.05
CA ASP A 34 -4.64 26.91 -27.04
C ASP A 34 -3.75 27.94 -26.32
N VAL A 35 -4.23 28.53 -25.22
CA VAL A 35 -3.43 29.42 -24.35
C VAL A 35 -2.24 28.68 -23.74
N LEU A 36 -2.44 27.44 -23.26
CA LEU A 36 -1.37 26.60 -22.72
C LEU A 36 -0.28 26.35 -23.77
N ILE A 37 -0.67 25.97 -24.98
CA ILE A 37 0.26 25.69 -26.09
C ILE A 37 1.08 26.94 -26.44
N ILE A 38 0.42 28.09 -26.59
CA ILE A 38 1.07 29.37 -26.90
C ILE A 38 2.10 29.70 -25.82
N LYS A 39 1.70 29.68 -24.55
CA LYS A 39 2.55 30.05 -23.41
C LYS A 39 3.74 29.10 -23.24
N ALA A 40 3.50 27.78 -23.37
CA ALA A 40 4.56 26.79 -23.28
C ALA A 40 5.58 26.91 -24.42
N ASN A 41 5.12 27.10 -25.65
CA ASN A 41 5.99 27.21 -26.82
C ASN A 41 6.81 28.52 -26.82
N ASN A 42 6.25 29.61 -26.28
CA ASN A 42 6.99 30.86 -26.08
C ASN A 42 8.17 30.71 -25.09
N GLN A 43 8.15 29.70 -24.23
CA GLN A 43 9.27 29.35 -23.33
C GLN A 43 10.20 28.27 -23.89
N GLY A 44 10.13 28.00 -25.20
CA GLY A 44 11.01 27.05 -25.87
C GLY A 44 10.53 25.61 -25.86
N SER A 45 9.29 25.35 -25.42
CA SER A 45 8.66 24.04 -25.65
C SER A 45 8.26 23.88 -27.12
N ARG A 46 7.96 22.64 -27.52
CA ARG A 46 7.36 22.30 -28.82
C ARG A 46 6.23 21.31 -28.60
N ILE A 47 5.06 21.87 -28.28
CA ILE A 47 3.83 21.16 -27.96
C ILE A 47 2.81 21.48 -29.03
N GLU A 48 2.12 20.44 -29.50
CA GLU A 48 1.01 20.51 -30.46
C GLU A 48 -0.25 19.96 -29.81
N LYS A 49 -1.43 20.40 -30.29
CA LYS A 49 -2.72 20.03 -29.71
C LYS A 49 -2.96 18.53 -29.77
N GLU A 50 -2.59 17.91 -30.89
CA GLU A 50 -2.70 16.48 -31.15
C GLU A 50 -1.91 15.66 -30.13
N GLN A 51 -0.77 16.17 -29.67
CA GLN A 51 0.05 15.52 -28.64
C GLN A 51 -0.64 15.53 -27.28
N ILE A 52 -1.32 16.63 -26.93
CA ILE A 52 -2.10 16.75 -25.70
C ILE A 52 -3.32 15.81 -25.74
N LEU A 53 -4.04 15.80 -26.87
CA LEU A 53 -5.20 14.90 -27.06
C LEU A 53 -4.79 13.43 -26.96
N ALA A 54 -3.73 13.03 -27.69
CA ALA A 54 -3.23 11.65 -27.65
C ALA A 54 -2.72 11.25 -26.25
N LEU A 55 -2.14 12.18 -25.49
CA LEU A 55 -1.75 11.95 -24.10
C LEU A 55 -2.97 11.73 -23.19
N CYS A 56 -4.00 12.57 -23.29
CA CYS A 56 -5.20 12.45 -22.46
C CYS A 56 -6.00 11.18 -22.75
N SER A 57 -6.10 10.75 -24.01
CA SER A 57 -6.79 9.50 -24.37
C SER A 57 -6.12 8.24 -23.80
N ASN A 58 -4.83 8.32 -23.44
CA ASN A 58 -4.04 7.20 -22.95
C ASN A 58 -3.66 7.32 -21.45
N SER A 59 -4.20 8.32 -20.74
CA SER A 59 -3.81 8.62 -19.35
C SER A 59 -4.96 9.22 -18.56
N ASP A 60 -5.27 8.62 -17.40
CA ASP A 60 -6.23 9.12 -16.40
C ASP A 60 -5.79 10.44 -15.71
N ARG A 61 -4.54 10.86 -15.91
CA ARG A 61 -3.92 12.03 -15.24
C ARG A 61 -4.46 13.39 -15.68
N PHE A 62 -5.11 13.47 -16.84
CA PHE A 62 -5.61 14.72 -17.40
C PHE A 62 -7.03 14.53 -17.95
N LYS A 63 -7.87 15.55 -17.82
CA LYS A 63 -9.25 15.54 -18.31
C LYS A 63 -9.45 16.72 -19.26
N ILE A 64 -10.08 16.46 -20.40
CA ILE A 64 -10.44 17.48 -21.38
C ILE A 64 -11.96 17.67 -21.37
N LYS A 65 -12.41 18.93 -21.31
CA LYS A 65 -13.83 19.34 -21.46
C LYS A 65 -13.87 20.46 -22.51
N GLY A 66 -14.31 20.14 -23.73
CA GLY A 66 -14.25 21.08 -24.86
C GLY A 66 -12.80 21.49 -25.18
N ASN A 67 -12.52 22.79 -25.17
CA ASN A 67 -11.16 23.33 -25.38
C ASN A 67 -10.33 23.47 -24.09
N ARG A 68 -10.81 22.93 -22.97
CA ARG A 68 -10.15 23.07 -21.67
C ARG A 68 -9.51 21.77 -21.22
N ILE A 69 -8.38 21.89 -20.51
CA ILE A 69 -7.65 20.77 -19.90
C ILE A 69 -7.41 21.05 -18.42
N LYS A 70 -7.53 20.02 -17.58
CA LYS A 70 -7.04 20.05 -16.19
C LYS A 70 -6.26 18.79 -15.84
N ALA A 71 -5.44 18.87 -14.79
CA ALA A 71 -4.98 17.67 -14.11
C ALA A 71 -6.12 17.06 -13.28
N THR A 72 -6.21 15.74 -13.20
CA THR A 72 -7.25 15.06 -12.42
C THR A 72 -6.91 14.93 -10.94
N LYS A 73 -5.61 15.00 -10.60
CA LYS A 73 -5.10 14.81 -9.23
C LYS A 73 -3.77 15.51 -8.99
N GLY A 74 -3.42 15.71 -7.71
CA GLY A 74 -2.08 16.08 -7.27
C GLY A 74 -1.76 17.58 -7.26
N HIS A 75 -2.76 18.46 -7.22
CA HIS A 75 -2.56 19.91 -7.10
C HIS A 75 -1.89 20.26 -5.77
N SER A 76 -0.91 21.18 -5.80
CA SER A 76 -0.32 21.78 -4.59
C SER A 76 -1.02 23.07 -4.18
N PHE A 77 -2.12 23.42 -4.83
CA PHE A 77 -2.99 24.55 -4.52
C PHE A 77 -4.46 24.08 -4.54
N PRO A 78 -5.35 24.73 -3.78
CA PRO A 78 -6.75 24.34 -3.72
C PRO A 78 -7.46 24.60 -5.06
N ILE A 79 -8.26 23.61 -5.49
CA ILE A 79 -9.22 23.72 -6.60
C ILE A 79 -10.60 23.29 -6.10
N LYS A 80 -11.66 23.80 -6.72
CA LYS A 80 -13.03 23.38 -6.47
C LYS A 80 -13.31 22.03 -7.16
N PRO A 81 -14.18 21.18 -6.56
CA PRO A 81 -14.72 20.00 -7.22
C PRO A 81 -15.54 20.38 -8.47
N ASP A 82 -15.65 19.48 -9.47
CA ASP A 82 -16.44 19.74 -10.69
C ASP A 82 -17.89 20.17 -10.35
N GLU A 83 -18.43 21.18 -11.06
CA GLU A 83 -19.74 21.84 -10.75
C GLU A 83 -20.96 20.92 -10.76
N GLU A 84 -20.91 19.80 -11.48
CA GLU A 84 -22.01 18.85 -11.54
C GLU A 84 -21.91 17.92 -10.32
N GLY A 85 -22.73 18.21 -9.30
CA GLY A 85 -22.88 17.35 -8.14
C GLY A 85 -23.16 15.90 -8.55
N ALA A 86 -22.62 14.96 -7.78
CA ALA A 86 -22.72 13.53 -8.04
C ALA A 86 -23.55 12.85 -6.94
N ARG A 87 -24.37 11.86 -7.33
CA ARG A 87 -25.10 11.03 -6.36
C ARG A 87 -24.11 10.06 -5.68
N PRO A 88 -23.91 10.15 -4.34
CA PRO A 88 -22.97 9.28 -3.65
C PRO A 88 -23.47 7.85 -3.52
N PRO A 89 -22.57 6.89 -3.20
CA PRO A 89 -22.97 5.56 -2.72
C PRO A 89 -23.68 5.64 -1.36
N GLU A 90 -24.13 4.49 -0.83
CA GLU A 90 -24.80 4.41 0.47
C GLU A 90 -23.93 4.98 1.61
N ALA A 91 -22.67 4.59 1.64
CA ALA A 91 -21.72 5.02 2.65
C ALA A 91 -20.41 5.51 2.02
N LEU A 92 -19.82 6.51 2.66
CA LEU A 92 -18.47 7.00 2.37
C LEU A 92 -17.63 7.02 3.65
N TYR A 93 -16.32 7.09 3.52
CA TYR A 93 -15.38 6.96 4.64
C TYR A 93 -14.48 8.18 4.77
N HIS A 94 -14.33 8.67 6.00
CA HIS A 94 -13.39 9.73 6.35
C HIS A 94 -12.36 9.21 7.35
N SER A 95 -11.10 9.59 7.15
CA SER A 95 -10.02 9.18 8.04
C SER A 95 -9.52 10.35 8.88
N THR A 96 -9.43 10.13 10.18
CA THR A 96 -9.02 11.16 11.15
C THR A 96 -8.08 10.59 12.21
N SER A 97 -7.52 11.47 13.05
CA SER A 97 -6.80 11.02 14.23
C SER A 97 -7.77 10.40 15.23
N SER A 98 -7.39 9.26 15.83
CA SER A 98 -8.15 8.64 16.93
C SER A 98 -8.43 9.58 18.10
N LYS A 99 -7.60 10.61 18.30
CA LYS A 99 -7.82 11.66 19.31
C LYS A 99 -8.98 12.61 18.99
N LEU A 100 -9.29 12.80 17.71
CA LEU A 100 -10.35 13.70 17.24
C LEU A 100 -11.68 12.98 17.04
N ARG A 101 -11.69 11.65 17.13
CA ARG A 101 -12.86 10.79 16.89
C ARG A 101 -14.09 11.28 17.64
N ASP A 102 -13.98 11.42 18.97
CA ASP A 102 -15.13 11.72 19.83
C ASP A 102 -15.62 13.16 19.59
N THR A 103 -14.71 14.09 19.30
CA THR A 103 -15.05 15.46 18.90
C THR A 103 -15.81 15.48 17.57
N ILE A 104 -15.35 14.75 16.57
CA ILE A 104 -15.99 14.67 15.25
C ILE A 104 -17.38 14.04 15.35
N LEU A 105 -17.53 12.96 16.13
CA LEU A 105 -18.84 12.35 16.37
C LEU A 105 -19.84 13.30 17.04
N LYS A 106 -19.35 14.24 17.85
CA LYS A 106 -20.21 15.23 18.51
C LYS A 106 -20.52 16.42 17.61
N GLU A 107 -19.52 16.96 16.93
CA GLU A 107 -19.58 18.26 16.24
C GLU A 107 -19.78 18.18 14.72
N GLY A 108 -19.66 16.98 14.14
CA GLY A 108 -19.63 16.78 12.69
C GLY A 108 -18.25 16.97 12.08
N LEU A 109 -18.11 16.57 10.81
CA LEU A 109 -16.93 16.84 9.99
C LEU A 109 -17.09 18.22 9.36
N LYS A 110 -16.08 19.06 9.58
CA LYS A 110 -15.99 20.41 9.03
C LYS A 110 -14.75 20.49 8.13
N PRO A 111 -14.76 21.34 7.09
CA PRO A 111 -13.62 21.51 6.22
C PRO A 111 -12.47 22.16 7.01
N LEU A 112 -11.25 21.63 6.86
CA LEU A 112 -10.06 22.19 7.49
C LEU A 112 -9.41 23.18 6.52
N LYS A 113 -9.47 24.48 6.85
CA LYS A 113 -8.76 25.59 6.19
C LYS A 113 -8.58 25.40 4.68
N LEU A 114 -9.66 25.74 3.96
CA LEU A 114 -9.82 25.72 2.50
C LEU A 114 -9.97 24.29 1.94
N SER A 115 -10.99 24.11 1.09
CA SER A 115 -11.48 22.87 0.46
C SER A 115 -12.29 21.91 1.35
N SER A 116 -13.36 21.39 0.74
CA SER A 116 -14.41 20.49 1.24
C SER A 116 -13.92 19.31 2.11
N VAL A 117 -14.83 18.64 2.82
CA VAL A 117 -14.58 17.36 3.50
C VAL A 117 -14.25 16.28 2.47
N TYR A 118 -13.08 15.66 2.63
CA TYR A 118 -12.62 14.54 1.81
C TYR A 118 -13.18 13.23 2.32
N LEU A 119 -13.75 12.45 1.41
CA LEU A 119 -14.41 11.19 1.65
C LEU A 119 -13.92 10.15 0.62
N PHE A 120 -14.00 8.87 0.95
CA PHE A 120 -13.57 7.77 0.07
C PHE A 120 -14.69 6.76 -0.06
N GLU A 121 -14.81 6.13 -1.23
CA GLU A 121 -15.80 5.05 -1.45
C GLU A 121 -15.51 3.80 -0.62
N ASN A 122 -14.24 3.58 -0.25
CA ASN A 122 -13.85 2.43 0.55
C ASN A 122 -12.98 2.85 1.75
N TYR A 123 -13.06 2.03 2.80
CA TYR A 123 -12.34 2.25 4.05
C TYR A 123 -10.82 2.20 3.85
N VAL A 124 -10.33 1.30 2.99
CA VAL A 124 -8.89 1.10 2.79
C VAL A 124 -8.24 2.37 2.24
N ASP A 125 -8.86 3.03 1.27
CA ASP A 125 -8.38 4.28 0.69
C ASP A 125 -8.41 5.39 1.73
N ALA A 126 -9.46 5.50 2.54
CA ALA A 126 -9.48 6.43 3.68
C ALA A 126 -8.33 6.15 4.67
N TYR A 127 -8.12 4.89 5.02
CA TYR A 127 -7.08 4.47 5.96
C TYR A 127 -5.66 4.75 5.43
N ILE A 128 -5.41 4.44 4.15
CA ILE A 128 -4.13 4.72 3.46
C ILE A 128 -3.92 6.23 3.36
N PHE A 129 -4.93 6.97 2.90
CA PHE A 129 -4.83 8.40 2.61
C PHE A 129 -4.35 9.20 3.81
N ALA A 130 -4.78 8.83 5.01
CA ALA A 130 -4.33 9.51 6.22
C ALA A 130 -2.82 9.39 6.45
N GLY A 131 -2.17 8.30 6.01
CA GLY A 131 -0.75 8.05 6.28
C GLY A 131 -0.40 8.07 7.78
N ARG A 132 -1.39 7.84 8.64
CA ARG A 132 -1.28 7.94 10.11
C ARG A 132 -0.99 6.57 10.72
N LYS A 133 -0.30 6.57 11.86
CA LYS A 133 -0.17 5.40 12.73
C LYS A 133 -1.51 5.25 13.47
N GLU A 134 -2.36 4.31 13.02
CA GLU A 134 -3.70 4.00 13.56
C GLU A 134 -4.72 5.17 13.47
N PRO A 135 -5.19 5.53 12.27
CA PRO A 135 -6.31 6.46 12.12
C PRO A 135 -7.63 5.85 12.61
N ALA A 136 -8.53 6.72 13.09
CA ALA A 136 -9.94 6.36 13.27
C ALA A 136 -10.68 6.63 11.96
N ILE A 137 -11.53 5.68 11.54
CA ILE A 137 -12.38 5.85 10.36
C ILE A 137 -13.80 6.17 10.79
N ILE A 138 -14.32 7.26 10.22
CA ILE A 138 -15.69 7.71 10.37
C ILE A 138 -16.45 7.27 9.11
N VAL A 139 -17.53 6.53 9.31
CA VAL A 139 -18.47 6.19 8.25
C VAL A 139 -19.50 7.30 8.16
N VAL A 140 -19.74 7.77 6.94
CA VAL A 140 -20.74 8.79 6.59
C VAL A 140 -21.88 8.09 5.86
N ASP A 141 -23.10 8.23 6.37
CA ASP A 141 -24.33 7.84 5.65
C ASP A 141 -24.59 8.86 4.53
N ALA A 142 -23.94 8.61 3.39
CA ALA A 142 -23.92 9.54 2.28
C ALA A 142 -25.24 9.52 1.50
N ALA A 143 -25.93 8.38 1.46
CA ALA A 143 -27.26 8.29 0.85
C ALA A 143 -28.30 9.11 1.62
N GLN A 144 -28.35 9.01 2.95
CA GLN A 144 -29.29 9.82 3.74
C GLN A 144 -28.91 11.30 3.72
N MET A 145 -27.61 11.64 3.74
CA MET A 145 -27.17 13.04 3.56
C MET A 145 -27.63 13.61 2.21
N TYR A 146 -27.47 12.86 1.13
CA TYR A 146 -27.88 13.28 -0.21
C TYR A 146 -29.41 13.41 -0.32
N ALA A 147 -30.17 12.51 0.33
CA ALA A 147 -31.63 12.61 0.42
C ALA A 147 -32.11 13.83 1.22
N ASP A 148 -31.28 14.30 2.17
CA ASP A 148 -31.49 15.52 2.94
C ASP A 148 -30.85 16.76 2.24
N ASP A 149 -30.71 16.73 0.90
CA ASP A 149 -30.24 17.81 0.02
C ASP A 149 -28.77 18.26 0.17
N HIS A 150 -27.92 17.48 0.86
CA HIS A 150 -26.48 17.76 0.89
C HIS A 150 -25.80 17.41 -0.44
N GLN A 151 -24.98 18.33 -0.95
CA GLN A 151 -24.26 18.15 -2.21
C GLN A 151 -22.99 17.33 -2.03
N PHE A 152 -22.74 16.47 -3.00
CA PHE A 152 -21.53 15.66 -3.11
C PHE A 152 -20.90 15.86 -4.48
N TYR A 153 -19.58 15.74 -4.52
CA TYR A 153 -18.79 15.85 -5.74
C TYR A 153 -17.75 14.74 -5.77
N THR A 154 -17.25 14.38 -6.96
CA THR A 154 -16.24 13.34 -7.12
C THR A 154 -15.13 13.78 -8.07
N SER A 155 -13.89 13.35 -7.81
CA SER A 155 -12.75 13.55 -8.72
C SER A 155 -12.57 12.40 -9.72
N GLY A 156 -13.42 11.38 -9.68
CA GLY A 156 -13.37 10.21 -10.56
C GLY A 156 -12.25 9.20 -10.23
N ASP A 157 -11.46 9.45 -9.17
CA ASP A 157 -10.42 8.55 -8.66
C ASP A 157 -10.84 7.82 -7.36
N GLY A 158 -12.14 7.78 -7.07
CA GLY A 158 -12.70 7.22 -5.83
C GLY A 158 -12.74 8.21 -4.66
N THR A 159 -12.22 9.44 -4.83
CA THR A 159 -12.33 10.50 -3.83
C THR A 159 -13.63 11.30 -4.02
N TRP A 160 -14.30 11.56 -2.91
CA TRP A 160 -15.54 12.30 -2.80
C TRP A 160 -15.35 13.54 -1.94
N PHE A 161 -16.18 14.55 -2.21
CA PHE A 161 -16.12 15.85 -1.55
C PHE A 161 -17.52 16.29 -1.15
N THR A 162 -17.64 16.89 0.03
CA THR A 162 -18.86 17.57 0.47
C THR A 162 -18.50 18.72 1.41
N ASP A 163 -19.35 19.73 1.57
CA ASP A 163 -18.99 20.92 2.35
C ASP A 163 -18.79 20.62 3.84
N ALA A 164 -19.69 19.82 4.42
CA ALA A 164 -19.63 19.38 5.81
C ALA A 164 -20.47 18.11 5.99
N CYS A 165 -20.14 17.30 7.00
CA CYS A 165 -20.96 16.15 7.39
C CYS A 165 -21.48 16.35 8.82
N PRO A 166 -22.77 16.69 9.01
CA PRO A 166 -23.37 16.77 10.33
C PRO A 166 -23.25 15.46 11.11
N SER A 167 -23.11 15.55 12.43
CA SER A 167 -22.87 14.40 13.32
C SER A 167 -23.94 13.30 13.23
N LYS A 168 -25.21 13.64 12.92
CA LYS A 168 -26.30 12.66 12.79
C LYS A 168 -26.08 11.60 11.71
N TYR A 169 -25.21 11.87 10.73
CA TYR A 169 -24.87 10.92 9.66
C TYR A 169 -23.54 10.21 9.89
N LEU A 170 -22.88 10.48 11.02
CA LEU A 170 -21.57 9.96 11.32
C LEU A 170 -21.68 8.80 12.31
N ARG A 171 -21.02 7.70 11.99
CA ARG A 171 -20.76 6.62 12.95
C ARG A 171 -19.29 6.23 12.90
N VAL A 172 -18.78 5.73 14.02
CA VAL A 172 -17.47 5.09 14.04
C VAL A 172 -17.64 3.64 13.68
N GLU A 173 -16.80 3.15 12.78
CA GLU A 173 -16.52 1.72 12.70
C GLU A 173 -15.16 1.45 13.30
N ASN A 174 -15.14 0.66 14.38
CA ASN A 174 -13.90 0.21 14.99
C ASN A 174 -13.47 -1.18 14.50
N ASN A 175 -14.36 -1.90 13.80
CA ASN A 175 -14.07 -3.23 13.30
C ASN A 175 -14.07 -3.25 11.78
N ILE A 176 -12.87 -3.20 11.21
CA ILE A 176 -12.65 -3.31 9.77
C ILE A 176 -13.24 -4.60 9.15
N HIS A 177 -13.39 -5.68 9.94
CA HIS A 177 -14.01 -6.94 9.48
C HIS A 177 -15.53 -6.86 9.32
N ASN A 178 -16.19 -5.83 9.87
CA ASN A 178 -17.63 -5.63 9.70
C ASN A 178 -17.96 -4.80 8.45
N ILE A 179 -17.01 -3.98 7.97
CA ILE A 179 -17.16 -3.21 6.73
C ILE A 179 -16.83 -4.05 5.50
N TYR A 180 -15.87 -4.96 5.63
CA TYR A 180 -15.45 -5.84 4.56
C TYR A 180 -15.77 -7.30 4.87
N ARG A 181 -16.23 -8.06 3.88
CA ARG A 181 -16.00 -9.51 3.84
C ARG A 181 -14.51 -9.77 3.54
N LEU A 182 -13.62 -9.43 4.48
CA LEU A 182 -12.20 -9.77 4.34
C LEU A 182 -12.07 -11.29 4.44
N TYR A 183 -11.40 -11.89 3.46
CA TYR A 183 -10.99 -13.28 3.58
C TYR A 183 -9.78 -13.33 4.49
N LYS A 184 -9.94 -13.93 5.67
CA LYS A 184 -8.79 -14.29 6.51
C LYS A 184 -8.12 -15.48 5.86
N LYS A 185 -6.88 -15.33 5.41
CA LYS A 185 -6.05 -16.45 4.95
C LYS A 185 -4.93 -16.70 5.93
N LYS A 186 -4.81 -17.96 6.37
CA LYS A 186 -3.63 -18.41 7.08
C LYS A 186 -2.62 -18.90 6.06
N ILE A 187 -1.42 -18.33 6.12
CA ILE A 187 -0.27 -18.70 5.28
C ILE A 187 0.74 -19.34 6.21
N THR A 188 1.17 -20.56 5.87
CA THR A 188 2.22 -21.29 6.59
C THR A 188 3.36 -21.56 5.62
N VAL A 189 4.56 -21.14 5.98
CA VAL A 189 5.78 -21.43 5.23
C VAL A 189 6.59 -22.42 6.02
N THR A 190 7.02 -23.51 5.37
CA THR A 190 7.86 -24.54 5.97
C THR A 190 9.11 -24.73 5.12
N THR A 191 10.28 -24.56 5.72
CA THR A 191 11.56 -24.79 5.07
C THR A 191 12.27 -25.99 5.67
N TYR A 192 12.78 -26.85 4.78
CA TYR A 192 13.53 -28.05 5.13
C TYR A 192 15.01 -27.84 4.83
N TYR A 193 15.84 -28.15 5.81
CA TYR A 193 17.29 -28.06 5.75
C TYR A 193 17.89 -29.43 5.95
N LYS A 194 18.62 -29.93 4.96
CA LYS A 194 19.39 -31.17 5.07
C LYS A 194 20.61 -30.94 5.96
N LYS A 195 20.79 -31.80 6.96
CA LYS A 195 21.94 -31.77 7.86
C LYS A 195 23.17 -32.39 7.18
N PHE A 196 24.33 -31.78 7.37
CA PHE A 196 25.63 -32.38 7.03
C PHE A 196 26.22 -33.21 8.17
N PHE A 197 25.69 -33.07 9.38
CA PHE A 197 26.08 -33.83 10.56
C PHE A 197 24.90 -34.63 11.09
N ASN A 198 25.13 -35.89 11.44
CA ASN A 198 24.15 -36.72 12.14
C ASN A 198 24.15 -36.42 13.65
N THR A 199 23.86 -35.16 14.00
CA THR A 199 23.74 -34.67 15.37
C THR A 199 22.51 -33.78 15.49
N ASP A 200 22.03 -33.62 16.71
CA ASP A 200 21.06 -32.58 17.01
C ASP A 200 21.75 -31.22 17.05
N TYR A 201 21.13 -30.26 16.36
CA TYR A 201 21.56 -28.88 16.36
C TYR A 201 20.83 -28.14 17.47
N VAL A 202 21.57 -27.33 18.22
CA VAL A 202 20.96 -26.40 19.17
C VAL A 202 20.46 -25.19 18.38
N VAL A 203 19.15 -24.98 18.39
CA VAL A 203 18.51 -23.82 17.78
C VAL A 203 18.70 -22.62 18.69
N ASN A 204 19.19 -21.51 18.13
CA ASN A 204 19.34 -20.27 18.88
C ASN A 204 18.13 -19.37 18.65
N ASN A 205 17.25 -19.32 19.65
CA ASN A 205 16.04 -18.52 19.63
C ASN A 205 16.30 -17.01 19.63
N ASN A 206 17.54 -16.56 19.90
CA ASN A 206 17.91 -15.14 19.77
C ASN A 206 17.95 -14.69 18.30
N TYR A 207 18.01 -15.62 17.34
CA TYR A 207 17.90 -15.33 15.90
C TYR A 207 16.50 -15.63 15.34
N ASN A 208 15.60 -16.20 16.16
CA ASN A 208 14.15 -16.28 15.87
C ASN A 208 13.49 -14.92 16.06
N PHE A 209 14.09 -13.87 15.50
CA PHE A 209 13.37 -12.63 15.32
C PHE A 209 12.14 -12.95 14.49
N GLY A 210 10.98 -12.56 14.99
CA GLY A 210 9.68 -12.65 14.31
C GLY A 210 9.59 -11.81 13.02
N TYR A 211 10.67 -11.75 12.25
CA TYR A 211 10.74 -11.29 10.88
C TYR A 211 10.26 -12.41 9.97
N PHE A 212 8.96 -12.69 10.03
CA PHE A 212 8.33 -13.38 8.92
C PHE A 212 8.13 -12.35 7.81
N GLY A 213 8.93 -12.49 6.77
CA GLY A 213 8.80 -11.70 5.57
C GLY A 213 8.08 -12.51 4.49
N LEU A 214 7.13 -11.86 3.80
CA LEU A 214 6.46 -12.41 2.63
C LEU A 214 6.72 -11.53 1.40
N PRO A 215 7.57 -11.93 0.44
CA PRO A 215 7.75 -11.16 -0.78
C PRO A 215 6.46 -11.13 -1.59
N VAL A 216 6.17 -9.98 -2.19
CA VAL A 216 4.97 -9.78 -3.03
C VAL A 216 5.30 -8.95 -4.27
N ARG A 217 4.66 -9.24 -5.40
CA ARG A 217 4.85 -8.47 -6.65
C ARG A 217 4.24 -7.06 -6.58
N SER A 218 3.14 -6.93 -5.85
CA SER A 218 2.46 -5.67 -5.56
C SER A 218 1.77 -5.78 -4.20
N CYS A 219 1.64 -4.65 -3.52
CA CYS A 219 0.87 -4.65 -2.30
C CYS A 219 -0.63 -4.61 -2.63
N TRP A 220 -1.43 -5.50 -2.04
CA TRP A 220 -2.88 -5.49 -2.26
C TRP A 220 -3.53 -4.21 -1.74
N MET A 221 -2.94 -3.57 -0.72
CA MET A 221 -3.45 -2.34 -0.12
C MET A 221 -3.02 -1.09 -0.92
N CYS A 222 -1.72 -0.80 -1.07
CA CYS A 222 -1.30 0.39 -1.83
C CYS A 222 -1.25 0.21 -3.36
N LYS A 223 -1.48 -1.00 -3.89
CA LYS A 223 -1.43 -1.40 -5.31
C LYS A 223 -0.09 -1.08 -6.03
N LYS A 224 0.88 -0.46 -5.36
CA LYS A 224 2.16 -0.07 -5.94
C LYS A 224 3.04 -1.30 -6.17
N LYS A 225 3.71 -1.30 -7.32
CA LYS A 225 4.85 -2.17 -7.62
C LYS A 225 6.13 -1.57 -7.02
N PRO A 226 7.16 -2.39 -6.72
CA PRO A 226 8.48 -1.86 -6.38
C PRO A 226 9.07 -1.11 -7.57
N VAL A 227 9.78 -0.01 -7.31
CA VAL A 227 10.39 0.86 -8.34
C VAL A 227 11.82 0.42 -8.63
N TYR A 228 12.57 0.03 -7.59
CA TYR A 228 14.01 -0.24 -7.68
C TYR A 228 14.46 -1.53 -6.95
N GLY A 229 13.54 -2.39 -6.49
CA GLY A 229 13.93 -3.56 -5.70
C GLY A 229 12.82 -4.55 -5.42
N SER A 230 12.87 -5.20 -4.26
CA SER A 230 11.84 -6.15 -3.82
C SER A 230 10.80 -5.45 -2.93
N LEU A 231 9.56 -5.91 -3.03
CA LEU A 231 8.47 -5.52 -2.15
C LEU A 231 8.07 -6.71 -1.30
N SER A 232 7.78 -6.47 -0.03
CA SER A 232 7.43 -7.55 0.88
C SER A 232 6.61 -7.09 2.08
N TYR A 233 5.88 -8.02 2.69
CA TYR A 233 5.16 -7.82 3.94
C TYR A 233 5.98 -8.36 5.09
N HIS A 234 6.29 -7.48 6.04
CA HIS A 234 7.00 -7.84 7.27
C HIS A 234 6.01 -7.93 8.41
N PHE A 235 5.79 -9.15 8.89
CA PHE A 235 4.80 -9.41 9.92
C PHE A 235 5.38 -9.06 11.29
N GLN A 236 4.53 -8.49 12.11
CA GLN A 236 4.72 -8.17 13.51
C GLN A 236 3.62 -8.91 14.28
N LYS A 237 3.65 -8.83 15.62
CA LYS A 237 2.67 -9.51 16.48
C LYS A 237 1.23 -9.27 16.02
N ASP A 238 0.86 -8.01 15.79
CA ASP A 238 -0.53 -7.61 15.56
C ASP A 238 -0.76 -6.90 14.20
N ASN A 239 0.25 -6.84 13.32
CA ASN A 239 0.12 -6.24 11.99
C ASN A 239 1.20 -6.75 11.04
N ALA A 240 1.13 -6.39 9.76
CA ALA A 240 2.26 -6.47 8.85
C ALA A 240 2.60 -5.10 8.25
N VAL A 241 3.85 -4.88 7.84
CA VAL A 241 4.27 -3.64 7.18
C VAL A 241 4.66 -3.95 5.75
N CYS A 242 4.08 -3.22 4.81
CA CYS A 242 4.50 -3.24 3.41
C CYS A 242 5.81 -2.45 3.27
N GLN A 243 6.91 -3.16 2.98
CA GLN A 243 8.26 -2.60 2.88
C GLN A 243 8.83 -2.81 1.48
N GLU A 244 9.32 -1.71 0.90
CA GLU A 244 10.16 -1.75 -0.29
C GLU A 244 11.62 -1.58 0.15
N TYR A 245 12.49 -2.42 -0.43
CA TYR A 245 13.94 -2.28 -0.31
C TYR A 245 14.48 -1.65 -1.59
N ASP A 246 15.32 -0.62 -1.45
CA ASP A 246 16.14 -0.16 -2.57
C ASP A 246 17.36 -1.07 -2.77
N TYR A 247 18.14 -0.83 -3.82
CA TYR A 247 19.37 -1.58 -4.10
C TYR A 247 20.43 -1.50 -2.98
N ALA A 248 20.34 -0.50 -2.10
CA ALA A 248 21.21 -0.32 -0.94
C ALA A 248 20.59 -0.88 0.36
N MET A 249 19.49 -1.64 0.25
CA MET A 249 18.72 -2.22 1.35
C MET A 249 18.13 -1.20 2.34
N HIS A 250 17.94 0.06 1.95
CA HIS A 250 17.18 0.99 2.79
C HIS A 250 15.70 0.63 2.76
N VAL A 251 15.12 0.51 3.95
CA VAL A 251 13.71 0.20 4.14
C VAL A 251 12.87 1.45 3.93
N LYS A 252 11.94 1.40 2.98
CA LYS A 252 10.85 2.38 2.86
C LYS A 252 9.54 1.70 3.24
N GLY A 253 9.15 1.81 4.51
CA GLY A 253 7.85 1.37 4.99
C GLY A 253 6.75 2.23 4.40
N ARG A 254 5.78 1.63 3.72
CA ARG A 254 4.73 2.38 3.01
C ARG A 254 3.42 2.48 3.79
N HIS A 255 3.01 1.41 4.49
CA HIS A 255 1.83 1.39 5.36
C HIS A 255 1.75 0.08 6.17
N LYS A 256 0.90 0.07 7.21
CA LYS A 256 0.55 -1.13 7.99
C LYS A 256 -0.64 -1.87 7.37
N LEU A 257 -0.60 -3.18 7.40
CA LEU A 257 -1.60 -4.15 6.95
C LEU A 257 -2.18 -4.86 8.17
N LEU A 258 -3.44 -5.27 8.08
CA LEU A 258 -4.02 -6.17 9.06
C LEU A 258 -3.52 -7.58 8.82
N ALA A 259 -2.78 -8.05 9.80
CA ALA A 259 -2.16 -9.35 9.78
C ALA A 259 -1.77 -9.73 11.20
N CYS A 260 -1.66 -11.02 11.47
CA CYS A 260 -1.20 -11.51 12.76
C CYS A 260 -0.10 -12.54 12.53
N TYR A 261 1.01 -12.41 13.27
CA TYR A 261 2.02 -13.45 13.32
C TYR A 261 1.61 -14.50 14.34
N LEU A 262 1.31 -15.72 13.88
CA LEU A 262 0.84 -16.81 14.75
C LEU A 262 1.97 -17.51 15.49
N GLY A 263 3.21 -17.33 15.02
CA GLY A 263 4.39 -17.94 15.61
C GLY A 263 5.20 -18.76 14.61
N HIS A 264 6.22 -19.41 15.15
CA HIS A 264 7.07 -20.36 14.45
C HIS A 264 7.15 -21.66 15.24
N SER A 265 7.59 -22.71 14.55
CA SER A 265 7.89 -24.00 15.14
C SER A 265 9.07 -24.65 14.42
N GLU A 266 9.90 -25.33 15.18
CA GLU A 266 11.01 -26.12 14.67
C GLU A 266 10.87 -27.58 15.05
N ALA A 267 11.24 -28.46 14.12
CA ALA A 267 11.41 -29.88 14.38
C ALA A 267 12.71 -30.36 13.73
N GLN A 268 13.35 -31.36 14.30
CA GLN A 268 14.53 -31.98 13.69
C GLN A 268 14.50 -33.49 13.82
N ASN A 269 15.12 -34.15 12.84
CA ASN A 269 15.47 -35.56 12.89
C ASN A 269 16.95 -35.73 12.49
N GLN A 270 17.40 -36.97 12.31
CA GLN A 270 18.79 -37.27 11.94
C GLN A 270 19.26 -36.60 10.63
N ASN A 271 18.35 -36.40 9.68
CA ASN A 271 18.67 -35.94 8.33
C ASN A 271 18.27 -34.50 8.06
N PHE A 272 17.25 -33.99 8.77
CA PHE A 272 16.64 -32.70 8.45
C PHE A 272 16.38 -31.86 9.69
N ILE A 273 16.41 -30.54 9.48
CA ILE A 273 15.75 -29.56 10.32
C ILE A 273 14.60 -28.96 9.51
N MET A 274 13.43 -28.88 10.12
CA MET A 274 12.24 -28.26 9.59
C MET A 274 11.95 -27.01 10.41
N ALA A 275 11.79 -25.87 9.74
CA ALA A 275 11.42 -24.61 10.36
C ALA A 275 10.17 -24.08 9.68
N SER A 276 9.12 -23.86 10.46
CA SER A 276 7.81 -23.41 9.98
C SER A 276 7.40 -22.11 10.66
N ALA A 277 6.67 -21.26 9.95
CA ALA A 277 6.04 -20.09 10.52
C ALA A 277 4.69 -19.83 9.87
N SER A 278 3.74 -19.37 10.67
CA SER A 278 2.37 -19.10 10.23
C SER A 278 1.98 -17.65 10.48
N VAL A 279 1.22 -17.11 9.54
CA VAL A 279 0.64 -15.77 9.63
C VAL A 279 -0.83 -15.80 9.19
N ILE A 280 -1.62 -14.88 9.71
CA ILE A 280 -2.93 -14.53 9.18
C ILE A 280 -2.78 -13.22 8.42
N LEU A 281 -3.36 -13.14 7.24
CA LEU A 281 -3.45 -11.92 6.45
C LEU A 281 -4.91 -11.71 6.04
N ASP A 282 -5.41 -10.49 6.24
CA ASP A 282 -6.73 -10.11 5.78
C ASP A 282 -6.67 -9.55 4.36
N LEU A 283 -7.56 -10.00 3.47
CA LEU A 283 -7.58 -9.66 2.04
C LEU A 283 -8.97 -9.17 1.59
N GLU A 284 -8.99 -8.10 0.79
CA GLU A 284 -10.20 -7.36 0.35
C GLU A 284 -11.11 -8.11 -0.64
N ILE A 285 -10.53 -8.98 -1.46
CA ILE A 285 -11.23 -9.82 -2.44
C ILE A 285 -10.69 -11.24 -2.21
N GLU A 286 -11.34 -12.27 -2.77
CA GLU A 286 -10.70 -13.58 -2.99
C GLU A 286 -9.55 -13.45 -4.03
N VAL A 287 -8.64 -12.51 -3.78
CA VAL A 287 -7.38 -12.36 -4.50
C VAL A 287 -6.44 -13.28 -3.75
N VAL A 288 -6.31 -14.49 -4.30
CA VAL A 288 -5.27 -15.43 -3.92
C VAL A 288 -3.95 -14.68 -4.18
N PRO A 289 -3.12 -14.42 -3.14
CA PRO A 289 -1.73 -14.03 -3.39
C PRO A 289 -1.17 -15.05 -4.40
N ASP A 290 -0.38 -14.63 -5.38
CA ASP A 290 0.24 -15.57 -6.31
C ASP A 290 1.22 -16.46 -5.51
N ILE A 291 0.69 -17.55 -4.93
CA ILE A 291 1.36 -18.41 -3.95
C ILE A 291 2.54 -19.10 -4.60
N ASP A 292 2.44 -19.37 -5.90
CA ASP A 292 3.47 -20.01 -6.71
C ASP A 292 4.74 -19.14 -6.83
N ASP A 293 4.69 -17.85 -6.43
CA ASP A 293 5.82 -16.93 -6.45
C ASP A 293 6.20 -16.37 -5.05
N ILE A 294 5.60 -16.93 -3.98
CA ILE A 294 5.96 -16.60 -2.60
C ILE A 294 7.28 -17.28 -2.25
N LYS A 295 8.38 -16.54 -2.32
CA LYS A 295 9.67 -16.91 -1.71
C LYS A 295 9.77 -16.35 -0.29
N GLY A 296 8.77 -16.64 0.54
CA GLY A 296 8.76 -16.28 1.95
C GLY A 296 9.58 -17.27 2.78
N GLY A 297 10.07 -16.85 3.95
CA GLY A 297 10.96 -17.73 4.69
C GLY A 297 11.10 -17.48 6.17
N VAL A 298 11.45 -18.56 6.86
CA VAL A 298 11.76 -18.61 8.29
C VAL A 298 13.27 -18.47 8.44
N VAL A 299 13.71 -17.59 9.33
CA VAL A 299 15.12 -17.55 9.75
C VAL A 299 15.29 -18.48 10.93
N ILE A 300 16.26 -19.37 10.85
CA ILE A 300 16.65 -20.30 11.90
C ILE A 300 18.07 -19.93 12.35
N GLY A 301 18.23 -19.72 13.66
CA GLY A 301 19.54 -19.66 14.32
C GLY A 301 20.04 -21.05 14.69
N ILE A 302 21.31 -21.34 14.46
CA ILE A 302 21.96 -22.59 14.89
C ILE A 302 23.29 -22.31 15.59
N ILE A 303 23.59 -23.15 16.57
CA ILE A 303 24.92 -23.25 17.17
C ILE A 303 25.69 -24.33 16.43
N CYS A 304 26.85 -23.98 15.88
CA CYS A 304 27.71 -24.92 15.16
C CYS A 304 28.14 -26.05 16.10
N PRO A 305 27.84 -27.33 15.79
CA PRO A 305 28.21 -28.45 16.66
C PRO A 305 29.72 -28.69 16.72
N ASN A 306 30.50 -28.12 15.78
CA ASN A 306 31.94 -28.32 15.72
C ASN A 306 32.73 -27.34 16.60
N CYS A 307 32.35 -26.07 16.66
CA CYS A 307 33.10 -25.04 17.40
C CYS A 307 32.24 -24.17 18.34
N GLY A 308 30.94 -24.44 18.44
CA GLY A 308 30.02 -23.68 19.29
C GLY A 308 29.67 -22.28 18.76
N LYS A 309 30.17 -21.90 17.57
CA LYS A 309 29.89 -20.58 16.98
C LYS A 309 28.44 -20.50 16.48
N GLU A 310 27.77 -19.42 16.84
CA GLU A 310 26.42 -19.11 16.36
C GLU A 310 26.41 -18.63 14.91
N THR A 311 25.39 -19.05 14.16
CA THR A 311 25.08 -18.57 12.81
C THR A 311 23.58 -18.69 12.53
N SER A 312 23.11 -18.15 11.41
CA SER A 312 21.72 -18.21 11.00
C SER A 312 21.57 -18.41 9.51
N THR A 313 20.51 -19.07 9.09
CA THR A 313 20.12 -19.20 7.69
C THR A 313 18.61 -19.08 7.55
N GLY A 314 18.12 -18.73 6.36
CA GLY A 314 16.69 -18.54 6.13
C GLY A 314 16.35 -18.55 4.65
N SER A 315 15.19 -19.12 4.33
CA SER A 315 14.62 -19.16 2.97
C SER A 315 14.21 -17.79 2.43
N TRP A 316 14.15 -16.79 3.31
CA TRP A 316 13.96 -15.39 2.93
C TRP A 316 15.15 -14.80 2.16
N TYR A 317 16.38 -15.15 2.57
CA TYR A 317 17.61 -14.62 1.97
C TYR A 317 18.18 -15.52 0.88
N PHE A 318 17.95 -16.82 1.00
CA PHE A 318 18.65 -17.82 0.20
C PHE A 318 17.66 -18.73 -0.51
N GLY A 319 18.07 -19.24 -1.67
CA GLY A 319 17.29 -20.15 -2.52
C GLY A 319 17.68 -21.62 -2.35
N GLN A 320 16.88 -22.52 -2.91
CA GLN A 320 17.12 -23.96 -2.87
C GLN A 320 18.55 -24.30 -3.28
N GLY A 321 19.16 -25.23 -2.55
CA GLY A 321 20.54 -25.66 -2.74
C GLY A 321 21.59 -24.82 -1.99
N TYR A 322 21.21 -23.68 -1.39
CA TYR A 322 22.13 -22.87 -0.58
C TYR A 322 22.72 -23.67 0.58
N ILE A 323 24.03 -23.54 0.78
CA ILE A 323 24.77 -24.19 1.86
C ILE A 323 25.12 -23.15 2.91
N CYS A 324 24.58 -23.34 4.12
CA CYS A 324 24.96 -22.58 5.30
C CYS A 324 26.27 -23.14 5.86
N THR A 325 27.30 -22.31 5.92
CA THR A 325 28.62 -22.66 6.47
C THR A 325 28.87 -21.96 7.79
N CYS A 326 29.61 -22.60 8.68
CA CYS A 326 30.03 -21.96 9.92
C CYS A 326 30.96 -20.78 9.60
N PRO A 327 30.71 -19.56 10.13
CA PRO A 327 31.55 -18.41 9.83
C PRO A 327 32.98 -18.56 10.37
N ASP A 328 33.18 -19.40 11.39
CA ASP A 328 34.46 -19.59 12.06
C ASP A 328 35.21 -20.81 11.50
N CYS A 329 34.70 -22.03 11.70
CA CYS A 329 35.39 -23.25 11.25
C CYS A 329 35.16 -23.62 9.78
N LYS A 330 34.35 -22.85 9.04
CA LYS A 330 34.04 -23.02 7.61
C LYS A 330 33.39 -24.34 7.20
N LYS A 331 33.02 -25.20 8.15
CA LYS A 331 32.30 -26.45 7.84
C LYS A 331 30.88 -26.17 7.35
N ASP A 332 30.46 -26.93 6.35
CA ASP A 332 29.07 -26.97 5.88
C ASP A 332 28.17 -27.52 6.99
N LEU A 333 27.13 -26.79 7.35
CA LEU A 333 26.24 -27.14 8.45
C LEU A 333 24.92 -27.70 7.90
N LEU A 334 24.25 -26.92 7.06
CA LEU A 334 22.95 -27.22 6.52
C LEU A 334 22.90 -26.88 5.03
N GLN A 335 22.19 -27.68 4.24
CA GLN A 335 21.79 -27.31 2.88
C GLN A 335 20.29 -27.06 2.85
N MET A 336 19.86 -25.93 2.29
CA MET A 336 18.44 -25.69 2.10
C MET A 336 17.89 -26.61 1.00
N ASP A 337 17.05 -27.56 1.39
CA ASP A 337 16.53 -28.61 0.50
C ASP A 337 15.32 -28.11 -0.29
N ARG A 338 14.28 -27.63 0.41
CA ARG A 338 13.07 -27.07 -0.20
C ARG A 338 12.31 -26.17 0.76
N THR A 339 11.44 -25.34 0.20
CA THR A 339 10.47 -24.53 0.96
C THR A 339 9.09 -24.78 0.39
N GLU A 340 8.13 -25.06 1.27
CA GLU A 340 6.74 -25.33 0.97
C GLU A 340 5.87 -24.21 1.56
N VAL A 341 4.90 -23.73 0.77
CA VAL A 341 3.96 -22.68 1.18
C VAL A 341 2.56 -23.26 1.16
N TYR A 342 1.88 -23.22 2.30
CA TYR A 342 0.53 -23.69 2.49
C TYR A 342 -0.40 -22.52 2.77
N THR A 343 -1.56 -22.50 2.12
CA THR A 343 -2.59 -21.51 2.41
C THR A 343 -3.93 -22.17 2.66
N GLU A 344 -4.62 -21.72 3.71
CA GLU A 344 -5.96 -22.19 4.05
C GLU A 344 -6.86 -21.00 4.40
N ALA A 345 -8.17 -21.15 4.20
CA ALA A 345 -9.14 -20.21 4.74
C ALA A 345 -9.08 -20.28 6.26
N TYR A 346 -9.11 -19.13 6.92
CA TYR A 346 -9.07 -19.04 8.37
C TYR A 346 -10.41 -18.54 8.89
N GLN A 347 -10.99 -19.26 9.84
CA GLN A 347 -12.17 -18.85 10.60
C GLN A 347 -11.76 -18.87 12.08
N GLU A 348 -12.08 -17.81 12.81
CA GLU A 348 -11.71 -17.64 14.23
C GLU A 348 -12.41 -18.62 15.17
#